data_AF-A0A812WYN0-F1
#
_entry.id   AF-A0A812WYN0-F1
#
_cell.length_a   1.000
_cell.length_b   1.000
_cell.length_c   1.000
_cell.angle_alpha   90.00
_cell.angle_beta   90.00
_cell.angle_gamma   90.00
#
_symmetry.space_group_name_H-M   'P 1'
#
loop_
_entity.id
_entity.type
_entity.pdbx_description
1 polymer ?
#
loop_
_entity_poly.entity_id
_entity_poly.type
_entity_poly.pdbx_seq_one_letter_code
_entity_poly.pdbx_strand_id
1 'polypeptide(L)'
;MACLAFGAIPAVAIRAAREVSISDEEDCWNTDLAAPVGPDNLDTLIAIMTKNLRRQCRSEVQGLIEDLFEECMKLERASKERCLQDFFEWFTGAYVSDSLSAELALAPEEAMLWAGFHDGDPRGLNHTALEAFADMVDASIVHPSTILGRMVQKNNDLVGCRGDPGASTPCFKAWWIDKGPVVNFWTSASRAFVEGMAAKNQPSVVAVLNKGLDPAEKWSLYDSVFWKFELPTLAHEVAGRALKYEFDFRPQLLLVDMRGTCQKMVNLVTFELRTAKWEPGEVLQLLEEKPIICFDCPEGQCDLDLALASKVRSCLGKDWLSSVRNWFRRPKCPYLYGA
;
A
#
# COMPACT_ATOMS: atom_id res chain seq x y z
N MET A 1 -6.67 -21.79 6.05
CA MET A 1 -7.17 -20.82 5.05
C MET A 1 -8.45 -20.21 5.60
N ALA A 2 -8.30 -19.22 6.49
CA ALA A 2 -9.34 -18.38 7.09
C ALA A 2 -8.64 -17.45 8.08
N CYS A 3 -8.49 -16.16 7.75
CA CYS A 3 -7.96 -15.14 8.66
C CYS A 3 -8.83 -13.90 8.57
N LEU A 4 -9.91 -13.89 9.35
CA LEU A 4 -10.69 -12.70 9.68
C LEU A 4 -11.06 -12.81 11.15
N ALA A 5 -10.86 -11.73 11.89
CA ALA A 5 -10.83 -11.81 13.33
C ALA A 5 -11.50 -10.61 14.01
N PHE A 6 -12.73 -10.89 14.46
CA PHE A 6 -13.34 -10.53 15.76
C PHE A 6 -13.69 -9.09 16.14
N GLY A 7 -14.95 -8.92 16.57
CA GLY A 7 -15.53 -7.84 17.37
C GLY A 7 -17.07 -7.89 17.35
N ALA A 8 -17.76 -7.88 18.50
CA ALA A 8 -19.16 -8.33 18.68
C ALA A 8 -20.25 -7.20 18.72
N ILE A 9 -21.36 -7.41 17.98
CA ILE A 9 -22.83 -7.09 18.10
C ILE A 9 -23.32 -5.70 18.65
N PRO A 10 -24.37 -5.05 18.07
CA PRO A 10 -25.78 -5.32 18.41
C PRO A 10 -26.73 -5.51 17.20
N ALA A 11 -27.79 -6.29 17.41
CA ALA A 11 -28.84 -6.62 16.44
C ALA A 11 -29.77 -5.43 16.15
N VAL A 12 -30.01 -5.11 14.87
CA VAL A 12 -31.13 -4.25 14.45
C VAL A 12 -31.72 -4.68 13.09
N ALA A 13 -33.01 -5.03 13.17
CA ALA A 13 -34.10 -4.98 12.19
C ALA A 13 -33.86 -5.33 10.70
N ILE A 14 -34.36 -6.52 10.35
CA ILE A 14 -34.64 -7.02 9.00
C ILE A 14 -35.65 -6.09 8.30
N ARG A 15 -35.31 -5.61 7.10
CA ARG A 15 -36.28 -5.14 6.10
C ARG A 15 -36.14 -6.01 4.85
N ALA A 16 -37.16 -6.83 4.61
CA ALA A 16 -37.23 -7.73 3.47
C ALA A 16 -37.11 -6.93 2.15
N ALA A 17 -36.07 -7.23 1.37
CA ALA A 17 -35.94 -6.80 -0.01
C ALA A 17 -35.85 -8.07 -0.87
N ARG A 18 -36.81 -8.18 -1.80
CA ARG A 18 -36.98 -9.20 -2.84
C ARG A 18 -35.69 -9.95 -3.19
N GLU A 19 -35.68 -11.25 -2.93
CA GLU A 19 -34.71 -12.19 -3.49
C GLU A 19 -34.90 -12.23 -5.01
N VAL A 20 -33.89 -11.78 -5.75
CA VAL A 20 -33.70 -12.15 -7.16
C VAL A 20 -32.70 -13.28 -7.12
N SER A 21 -33.19 -14.51 -7.34
CA SER A 21 -32.34 -15.70 -7.49
C SER A 21 -31.53 -15.55 -8.78
N ILE A 22 -30.23 -15.30 -8.66
CA ILE A 22 -29.28 -15.40 -9.75
C ILE A 22 -28.43 -16.64 -9.47
N SER A 23 -28.38 -17.58 -10.40
CA SER A 23 -27.67 -18.86 -10.26
C SER A 23 -26.17 -18.63 -10.05
N ASP A 24 -25.58 -19.41 -9.14
CA ASP A 24 -24.26 -19.15 -8.56
C ASP A 24 -23.05 -19.58 -9.42
N GLU A 25 -23.20 -20.17 -10.61
CA GLU A 25 -22.06 -20.83 -11.27
C GLU A 25 -21.82 -20.52 -12.76
N GLU A 26 -22.70 -19.85 -13.52
CA GLU A 26 -22.59 -19.91 -15.00
C GLU A 26 -21.98 -18.75 -15.78
N ASP A 27 -21.61 -17.60 -15.19
CA ASP A 27 -21.16 -16.44 -16.00
C ASP A 27 -19.94 -15.67 -15.46
N CYS A 28 -18.93 -16.32 -14.86
CA CYS A 28 -17.64 -15.63 -14.66
C CYS A 28 -17.08 -15.22 -16.03
N TRP A 29 -16.52 -14.02 -16.15
CA TRP A 29 -16.05 -13.51 -17.45
C TRP A 29 -14.93 -14.42 -17.97
N ASN A 30 -15.18 -15.13 -19.08
CA ASN A 30 -14.24 -16.12 -19.60
C ASN A 30 -13.27 -15.46 -20.59
N THR A 31 -12.00 -15.36 -20.20
CA THR A 31 -10.91 -14.75 -20.99
C THR A 31 -10.11 -15.77 -21.80
N ASP A 32 -10.72 -16.90 -22.21
CA ASP A 32 -10.12 -17.87 -23.16
C ASP A 32 -9.78 -17.24 -24.55
N LEU A 33 -10.05 -15.94 -24.75
CA LEU A 33 -9.63 -15.15 -25.89
C LEU A 33 -8.21 -14.61 -25.69
N ALA A 34 -7.36 -14.82 -26.69
CA ALA A 34 -5.93 -14.47 -26.72
C ALA A 34 -5.57 -12.98 -26.54
N ALA A 35 -6.56 -12.11 -26.30
CA ALA A 35 -6.38 -10.75 -25.82
C ALA A 35 -7.60 -10.38 -24.97
N PRO A 36 -7.43 -9.84 -23.74
CA PRO A 36 -8.55 -9.29 -23.00
C PRO A 36 -9.08 -8.08 -23.78
N VAL A 37 -10.28 -8.22 -24.36
CA VAL A 37 -11.05 -7.04 -24.77
C VAL A 37 -11.47 -6.38 -23.46
N GLY A 38 -10.79 -5.30 -23.09
CA GLY A 38 -11.12 -4.52 -21.89
C GLY A 38 -12.57 -4.02 -21.92
N PRO A 39 -13.10 -3.56 -20.77
CA PRO A 39 -14.46 -3.03 -20.71
C PRO A 39 -14.60 -1.84 -21.66
N ASP A 40 -15.68 -1.84 -22.44
CA ASP A 40 -16.03 -0.81 -23.43
C ASP A 40 -16.67 0.44 -22.80
N ASN A 41 -17.18 0.30 -21.57
CA ASN A 41 -17.78 1.37 -20.80
C ASN A 41 -17.68 1.11 -19.28
N LEU A 42 -18.01 2.13 -18.49
CA LEU A 42 -17.90 2.10 -17.03
C LEU A 42 -18.87 1.10 -16.38
N ASP A 43 -20.11 1.00 -16.91
CA ASP A 43 -21.10 0.07 -16.39
C ASP A 43 -20.65 -1.39 -16.56
N THR A 44 -20.02 -1.71 -17.70
CA THR A 44 -19.39 -3.01 -17.95
C THR A 44 -18.33 -3.30 -16.88
N LEU A 45 -17.38 -2.37 -16.67
CA LEU A 45 -16.32 -2.51 -15.65
C LEU A 45 -16.92 -2.76 -14.25
N ILE A 46 -17.90 -1.95 -13.83
CA ILE A 46 -18.57 -2.09 -12.53
C ILE A 46 -19.25 -3.45 -12.42
N ALA A 47 -19.98 -3.88 -13.46
CA ALA A 47 -20.68 -5.15 -13.47
C ALA A 47 -19.72 -6.32 -13.27
N ILE A 48 -18.55 -6.29 -13.92
CA ILE A 48 -17.50 -7.31 -13.78
C ILE A 48 -16.92 -7.30 -12.37
N MET A 49 -16.48 -6.13 -11.90
CA MET A 49 -15.75 -6.01 -10.63
C MET A 49 -16.63 -6.26 -9.40
N THR A 50 -17.94 -6.12 -9.54
CA THR A 50 -18.86 -6.25 -8.41
C THR A 50 -19.73 -7.50 -8.42
N LYS A 51 -19.59 -8.35 -9.45
CA LYS A 51 -20.47 -9.52 -9.68
C LYS A 51 -20.57 -10.45 -8.47
N ASN A 52 -19.44 -10.88 -7.93
CA ASN A 52 -19.38 -11.81 -6.81
C ASN A 52 -19.50 -11.13 -5.43
N LEU A 53 -19.57 -9.79 -5.40
CA LEU A 53 -19.64 -9.04 -4.15
C LEU A 53 -21.06 -9.05 -3.59
N ARG A 54 -21.19 -9.24 -2.28
CA ARG A 54 -22.44 -9.07 -1.55
C ARG A 54 -22.83 -7.60 -1.55
N ARG A 55 -24.11 -7.35 -1.28
CA ARG A 55 -24.77 -6.04 -1.44
C ARG A 55 -23.97 -4.86 -0.87
N GLN A 56 -23.44 -4.97 0.35
CA GLN A 56 -22.72 -3.86 0.99
C GLN A 56 -21.37 -3.60 0.31
N CYS A 57 -20.52 -4.63 0.17
CA CYS A 57 -19.25 -4.52 -0.55
C CYS A 57 -19.43 -4.06 -2.01
N ARG A 58 -20.44 -4.60 -2.70
CA ARG A 58 -20.82 -4.19 -4.07
C ARG A 58 -21.06 -2.70 -4.17
N SER A 59 -21.84 -2.14 -3.26
CA SER A 59 -22.17 -0.71 -3.26
C SER A 59 -20.94 0.17 -3.04
N GLU A 60 -20.06 -0.23 -2.11
CA GLU A 60 -18.84 0.52 -1.80
C GLU A 60 -17.81 0.43 -2.95
N VAL A 61 -17.63 -0.75 -3.54
CA VAL A 61 -16.73 -0.94 -4.70
C VAL A 61 -17.27 -0.24 -5.93
N GLN A 62 -18.58 -0.24 -6.17
CA GLN A 62 -19.19 0.52 -7.25
C GLN A 62 -18.90 2.01 -7.11
N GLY A 63 -19.20 2.61 -5.95
CA GLY A 63 -18.94 4.02 -5.71
C GLY A 63 -17.46 4.37 -5.81
N LEU A 64 -16.57 3.48 -5.34
CA LEU A 64 -15.13 3.66 -5.50
C LEU A 64 -14.70 3.71 -6.97
N ILE A 65 -15.20 2.78 -7.81
CA ILE A 65 -14.87 2.76 -9.23
C ILE A 65 -15.39 4.02 -9.92
N GLU A 66 -16.62 4.44 -9.65
CA GLU A 66 -17.21 5.66 -10.19
C GLU A 66 -16.38 6.90 -9.81
N ASP A 67 -16.06 7.05 -8.52
CA ASP A 67 -15.30 8.19 -7.99
C ASP A 67 -13.87 8.25 -8.53
N LEU A 68 -13.17 7.11 -8.57
CA LEU A 68 -11.83 7.04 -9.15
C LEU A 68 -11.86 7.32 -10.65
N PHE A 69 -12.91 6.89 -11.36
CA PHE A 69 -13.08 7.17 -12.77
C PHE A 69 -13.26 8.67 -13.02
N GLU A 70 -14.07 9.35 -12.22
CA GLU A 70 -14.21 10.80 -12.28
C GLU A 70 -12.88 11.53 -12.04
N GLU A 71 -12.08 11.10 -11.06
CA GLU A 71 -10.75 11.68 -10.80
C GLU A 71 -9.76 11.39 -11.95
N CYS A 72 -9.77 10.18 -12.52
CA CYS A 72 -8.94 9.83 -13.68
C CYS A 72 -9.23 10.75 -14.87
N MET A 73 -10.51 11.03 -15.15
CA MET A 73 -10.92 11.91 -16.25
C MET A 73 -10.49 13.37 -16.08
N LYS A 74 -10.05 13.79 -14.89
CA LYS A 74 -9.51 15.14 -14.63
C LYS A 74 -8.02 15.24 -14.98
N LEU A 75 -7.33 14.13 -15.19
CA LEU A 75 -5.90 14.12 -15.50
C LEU A 75 -5.67 14.53 -16.97
N GLU A 76 -4.66 15.38 -17.23
CA GLU A 76 -4.44 16.02 -18.54
C GLU A 76 -4.24 15.03 -19.70
N ARG A 77 -3.77 13.80 -19.41
CA ARG A 77 -3.47 12.76 -20.41
C ARG A 77 -4.51 11.64 -20.47
N ALA A 78 -5.62 11.79 -19.77
CA ALA A 78 -6.66 10.78 -19.69
C ALA A 78 -7.56 10.76 -20.94
N SER A 79 -7.89 9.56 -21.38
CA SER A 79 -9.05 9.29 -22.25
C SER A 79 -9.95 8.30 -21.53
N LYS A 80 -11.23 8.27 -21.92
CA LYS A 80 -12.21 7.35 -21.34
C LYS A 80 -11.72 5.90 -21.46
N GLU A 81 -11.26 5.52 -22.65
CA GLU A 81 -10.76 4.19 -22.98
C GLU A 81 -9.53 3.84 -22.13
N ARG A 82 -8.61 4.79 -21.96
CA ARG A 82 -7.42 4.56 -21.14
C ARG A 82 -7.75 4.43 -19.66
N CYS A 83 -8.62 5.26 -19.10
CA CYS A 83 -9.07 5.10 -17.71
C CYS A 83 -9.75 3.75 -17.49
N LEU A 84 -10.63 3.32 -18.41
CA LEU A 84 -11.31 2.01 -18.31
C LEU A 84 -10.32 0.85 -18.34
N GLN A 85 -9.34 0.89 -19.25
CA GLN A 85 -8.32 -0.13 -19.36
C GLN A 85 -7.43 -0.18 -18.11
N ASP A 86 -6.93 0.99 -17.67
CA ASP A 86 -6.08 1.10 -16.49
C ASP A 86 -6.80 0.56 -15.23
N PHE A 87 -8.07 0.91 -15.01
CA PHE A 87 -8.83 0.37 -13.88
C PHE A 87 -9.12 -1.12 -14.01
N PHE A 88 -9.41 -1.60 -15.21
CA PHE A 88 -9.59 -3.02 -15.43
C PHE A 88 -8.32 -3.81 -15.04
N GLU A 89 -7.15 -3.34 -15.50
CA GLU A 89 -5.86 -3.93 -15.15
C GLU A 89 -5.57 -3.83 -13.65
N TRP A 90 -5.84 -2.68 -13.04
CA TRP A 90 -5.70 -2.45 -11.61
C TRP A 90 -6.47 -3.48 -10.77
N PHE A 91 -7.78 -3.63 -11.02
CA PHE A 91 -8.66 -4.51 -10.26
C PHE A 91 -8.50 -6.00 -10.64
N THR A 92 -7.84 -6.31 -11.76
CA THR A 92 -7.46 -7.67 -12.12
C THR A 92 -6.05 -8.05 -11.66
N GLY A 93 -5.27 -7.09 -11.17
CA GLY A 93 -3.90 -7.31 -10.70
C GLY A 93 -2.87 -7.46 -11.83
N ALA A 94 -3.24 -7.10 -13.07
CA ALA A 94 -2.31 -7.01 -14.18
C ALA A 94 -1.30 -5.88 -13.92
N TYR A 95 -0.05 -6.10 -14.31
CA TYR A 95 1.02 -5.12 -14.11
C TYR A 95 0.91 -4.01 -15.16
N VAL A 96 0.86 -2.75 -14.72
CA VAL A 96 0.78 -1.58 -15.60
C VAL A 96 1.96 -0.66 -15.31
N SER A 97 2.91 -0.58 -16.24
CA SER A 97 3.93 0.48 -16.21
C SER A 97 3.34 1.75 -16.86
N ASP A 98 3.59 2.94 -16.29
CA ASP A 98 3.07 4.24 -16.79
C ASP A 98 1.53 4.38 -16.79
N SER A 99 0.86 3.90 -15.74
CA SER A 99 -0.59 4.04 -15.61
C SER A 99 -0.99 5.44 -15.11
N LEU A 100 -2.06 6.02 -15.68
CA LEU A 100 -2.75 7.19 -15.11
C LEU A 100 -3.22 6.87 -13.68
N SER A 101 -3.47 5.60 -13.47
CA SER A 101 -3.76 4.97 -12.20
C SER A 101 -2.69 5.25 -11.12
N ALA A 102 -1.40 5.30 -11.46
CA ALA A 102 -0.34 5.65 -10.53
C ALA A 102 -0.43 7.11 -10.06
N GLU A 103 -0.91 8.03 -10.91
CA GLU A 103 -1.14 9.43 -10.53
C GLU A 103 -2.19 9.55 -9.42
N LEU A 104 -3.18 8.66 -9.38
CA LEU A 104 -4.19 8.63 -8.31
C LEU A 104 -3.61 8.16 -6.97
N ALA A 105 -2.58 7.31 -7.02
CA ALA A 105 -1.84 6.85 -5.85
C ALA A 105 -0.69 7.78 -5.47
N LEU A 106 -0.39 8.86 -6.21
CA LEU A 106 0.70 9.76 -5.84
C LEU A 106 0.41 10.46 -4.51
N ALA A 107 1.35 10.32 -3.58
CA ALA A 107 1.40 11.13 -2.37
C ALA A 107 1.56 12.61 -2.74
N PRO A 108 0.87 13.56 -2.08
CA PRO A 108 1.15 14.98 -2.28
C PRO A 108 2.55 15.36 -1.76
N GLU A 109 2.96 14.82 -0.62
CA GLU A 109 4.28 15.01 -0.01
C GLU A 109 5.18 13.77 -0.20
N GLU A 110 6.28 13.68 0.56
CA GLU A 110 7.05 12.44 0.63
C GLU A 110 6.20 11.31 1.21
N ALA A 111 6.24 10.15 0.58
CA ALA A 111 5.42 9.02 0.97
C ALA A 111 6.02 8.25 2.17
N MET A 112 5.15 7.79 3.05
CA MET A 112 5.47 6.94 4.20
C MET A 112 4.73 5.61 4.09
N LEU A 113 5.47 4.51 4.24
CA LEU A 113 4.94 3.16 4.31
C LEU A 113 4.55 2.80 5.75
N TRP A 114 3.62 1.87 5.92
CA TRP A 114 3.19 1.47 7.24
C TRP A 114 2.58 0.07 7.31
N ALA A 115 2.60 -0.53 8.51
CA ALA A 115 1.88 -1.76 8.78
C ALA A 115 1.49 -1.88 10.26
N GLY A 116 0.28 -2.37 10.54
CA GLY A 116 -0.12 -2.78 11.90
C GLY A 116 -0.80 -1.71 12.75
N PHE A 117 -1.39 -0.70 12.13
CA PHE A 117 -2.17 0.33 12.83
C PHE A 117 -3.65 0.01 12.73
N HIS A 118 -4.29 -0.28 13.87
CA HIS A 118 -5.70 -0.65 13.92
C HIS A 118 -6.38 -0.22 15.22
N ASP A 119 -7.70 -0.08 15.20
CA ASP A 119 -8.47 0.21 16.40
C ASP A 119 -8.38 -0.93 17.41
N GLY A 120 -8.33 -0.58 18.70
CA GLY A 120 -8.19 -1.54 19.79
C GLY A 120 -6.76 -2.01 20.06
N ASP A 121 -5.74 -1.44 19.40
CA ASP A 121 -4.35 -1.59 19.85
C ASP A 121 -4.22 -1.03 21.29
N PRO A 122 -3.63 -1.78 22.24
CA PRO A 122 -3.58 -1.39 23.65
C PRO A 122 -2.76 -0.12 23.93
N ARG A 123 -1.87 0.25 23.00
CA ARG A 123 -1.05 1.47 23.08
C ARG A 123 -1.70 2.65 22.36
N GLY A 124 -2.89 2.47 21.78
CA GLY A 124 -3.54 3.49 20.96
C GLY A 124 -2.88 3.69 19.59
N LEU A 125 -2.07 2.73 19.13
CA LEU A 125 -1.45 2.76 17.80
C LEU A 125 -2.47 2.40 16.71
N ASN A 126 -3.36 3.34 16.43
CA ASN A 126 -4.40 3.23 15.41
C ASN A 126 -4.09 4.11 14.19
N HIS A 127 -4.98 4.07 13.21
CA HIS A 127 -4.82 4.82 11.96
C HIS A 127 -4.79 6.34 12.17
N THR A 128 -5.54 6.86 13.14
CA THR A 128 -5.55 8.30 13.46
C THR A 128 -4.20 8.74 14.02
N ALA A 129 -3.60 7.94 14.91
CA ALA A 129 -2.27 8.22 15.45
C ALA A 129 -1.19 8.18 14.36
N LEU A 130 -1.30 7.24 13.42
CA LEU A 130 -0.40 7.14 12.27
C LEU A 130 -0.51 8.37 11.35
N GLU A 131 -1.73 8.81 11.03
CA GLU A 131 -1.99 9.99 10.20
C GLU A 131 -1.41 11.26 10.85
N ALA A 132 -1.69 11.48 12.13
CA ALA A 132 -1.12 12.60 12.87
C ALA A 132 0.42 12.55 12.90
N PHE A 133 1.01 11.36 12.98
CA PHE A 133 2.47 11.19 12.92
C PHE A 133 3.03 11.49 11.54
N ALA A 134 2.35 11.06 10.46
CA ALA A 134 2.72 11.37 9.09
C ALA A 134 2.81 12.89 8.88
N ASP A 135 1.80 13.63 9.35
CA ASP A 135 1.78 15.09 9.32
C ASP A 135 2.97 15.70 10.08
N MET A 136 3.31 15.16 11.26
CA MET A 136 4.43 15.66 12.06
C MET A 136 5.79 15.47 11.37
N VAL A 137 5.96 14.47 10.50
CA VAL A 137 7.20 14.19 9.76
C VAL A 137 7.23 14.76 8.33
N ASP A 138 6.25 15.60 7.98
CA ASP A 138 6.04 16.15 6.64
C ASP A 138 6.02 15.01 5.58
N ALA A 139 5.16 14.02 5.83
CA ALA A 139 4.96 12.85 4.97
C ALA A 139 3.48 12.49 4.79
N SER A 140 3.20 11.75 3.72
CA SER A 140 1.88 11.29 3.34
C SER A 140 1.82 9.77 3.34
N ILE A 141 0.75 9.19 3.87
CA ILE A 141 0.42 7.76 3.74
C ILE A 141 -0.52 7.52 2.55
N VAL A 142 -0.56 6.29 2.01
CA VAL A 142 -1.39 5.95 0.85
C VAL A 142 -2.86 6.31 1.05
N HIS A 143 -3.40 6.00 2.22
CA HIS A 143 -4.75 6.36 2.64
C HIS A 143 -4.65 7.05 4.01
N PRO A 144 -5.19 8.27 4.18
CA PRO A 144 -6.12 8.95 3.28
C PRO A 144 -5.47 10.00 2.36
N SER A 145 -4.14 10.22 2.44
CA SER A 145 -3.51 11.42 1.84
C SER A 145 -3.52 11.50 0.31
N THR A 146 -3.60 10.37 -0.39
CA THR A 146 -3.64 10.33 -1.87
C THR A 146 -5.05 10.58 -2.40
N ILE A 147 -5.20 10.87 -3.70
CA ILE A 147 -6.53 10.95 -4.35
C ILE A 147 -7.27 9.63 -4.14
N LEU A 148 -6.59 8.51 -4.42
CA LEU A 148 -7.10 7.17 -4.19
C LEU A 148 -7.54 6.96 -2.74
N GLY A 149 -6.70 7.36 -1.79
CA GLY A 149 -6.96 7.27 -0.36
C GLY A 149 -8.25 7.98 0.05
N ARG A 150 -8.45 9.21 -0.43
CA ARG A 150 -9.68 9.98 -0.18
C ARG A 150 -10.91 9.33 -0.82
N MET A 151 -10.79 8.74 -2.01
CA MET A 151 -11.91 8.04 -2.64
C MET A 151 -12.28 6.76 -1.89
N VAL A 152 -11.30 6.04 -1.35
CA VAL A 152 -11.57 4.91 -0.43
C VAL A 152 -12.30 5.39 0.82
N GLN A 153 -11.86 6.50 1.42
CA GLN A 153 -12.50 7.07 2.61
C GLN A 153 -13.95 7.49 2.35
N LYS A 154 -14.19 8.16 1.21
CA LYS A 154 -15.53 8.55 0.74
C LYS A 154 -16.45 7.33 0.57
N ASN A 155 -15.87 6.18 0.19
CA ASN A 155 -16.57 4.91 0.01
C ASN A 155 -16.47 4.00 1.25
N ASN A 156 -16.50 4.60 2.44
CA ASN A 156 -16.62 3.92 3.73
C ASN A 156 -15.49 2.91 4.01
N ASP A 157 -14.26 3.21 3.57
CA ASP A 157 -13.05 2.40 3.77
C ASP A 157 -13.20 0.93 3.32
N LEU A 158 -14.15 0.68 2.40
CA LEU A 158 -14.54 -0.65 1.95
C LEU A 158 -14.90 -1.60 3.12
N VAL A 159 -15.45 -1.07 4.21
CA VAL A 159 -15.79 -1.84 5.42
C VAL A 159 -16.78 -2.98 5.12
N GLY A 160 -17.71 -2.76 4.19
CA GLY A 160 -18.65 -3.76 3.71
C GLY A 160 -18.02 -4.95 2.99
N CYS A 161 -16.77 -4.83 2.53
CA CYS A 161 -16.00 -5.91 1.92
C CYS A 161 -15.29 -6.81 2.93
N ARG A 162 -15.28 -6.44 4.23
CA ARG A 162 -14.69 -7.26 5.28
C ARG A 162 -15.51 -8.55 5.45
N GLY A 163 -14.90 -9.70 5.14
CA GLY A 163 -15.58 -10.99 5.22
C GLY A 163 -16.48 -11.32 4.05
N ASP A 164 -16.42 -10.53 2.98
CA ASP A 164 -17.05 -10.88 1.71
C ASP A 164 -16.16 -11.87 0.94
N PRO A 165 -16.60 -13.12 0.68
CA PRO A 165 -15.83 -14.07 -0.11
C PRO A 165 -15.54 -13.57 -1.53
N GLY A 166 -16.43 -12.77 -2.10
CA GLY A 166 -16.28 -12.20 -3.44
C GLY A 166 -15.18 -11.15 -3.51
N ALA A 167 -14.85 -10.49 -2.41
CA ALA A 167 -13.77 -9.51 -2.36
C ALA A 167 -12.40 -10.15 -2.65
N SER A 168 -12.23 -11.41 -2.25
CA SER A 168 -11.02 -12.22 -2.44
C SER A 168 -11.08 -13.24 -3.57
N THR A 169 -12.26 -13.45 -4.18
CA THR A 169 -12.45 -14.45 -5.24
C THR A 169 -12.71 -13.77 -6.57
N PRO A 170 -11.86 -14.00 -7.59
CA PRO A 170 -12.05 -13.38 -8.89
C PRO A 170 -13.32 -13.88 -9.57
N CYS A 171 -13.97 -13.00 -10.34
CA CYS A 171 -15.07 -13.35 -11.24
C CYS A 171 -14.58 -13.49 -12.70
N PHE A 172 -13.32 -13.89 -12.86
CA PHE A 172 -12.60 -14.04 -14.13
C PHE A 172 -11.53 -15.11 -13.93
N LYS A 173 -11.38 -16.03 -14.89
CA LYS A 173 -10.38 -17.10 -14.85
C LYS A 173 -9.29 -16.82 -15.88
N ALA A 174 -8.16 -16.29 -15.43
CA ALA A 174 -6.94 -16.21 -16.22
C ALA A 174 -5.78 -16.80 -15.41
N TRP A 175 -4.79 -17.42 -16.07
CA TRP A 175 -3.70 -18.12 -15.37
C TRP A 175 -2.82 -17.18 -14.51
N TRP A 176 -2.87 -15.86 -14.78
CA TRP A 176 -2.14 -14.84 -14.01
C TRP A 176 -3.01 -14.13 -12.95
N ILE A 177 -4.29 -14.48 -12.83
CA ILE A 177 -5.21 -13.85 -11.89
C ILE A 177 -5.71 -14.89 -10.87
N ASP A 178 -5.26 -14.75 -9.62
CA ASP A 178 -5.57 -15.66 -8.52
C ASP A 178 -6.39 -15.02 -7.39
N LYS A 179 -6.63 -13.71 -7.46
CA LYS A 179 -7.21 -12.90 -6.39
C LYS A 179 -8.43 -12.11 -6.85
N GLY A 180 -9.34 -11.86 -5.90
CA GLY A 180 -10.53 -11.04 -6.12
C GLY A 180 -10.24 -9.55 -6.29
N PRO A 181 -11.25 -8.80 -6.76
CA PRO A 181 -11.11 -7.41 -7.20
C PRO A 181 -10.62 -6.48 -6.10
N VAL A 182 -11.05 -6.67 -4.85
CA VAL A 182 -10.65 -5.81 -3.73
C VAL A 182 -9.21 -6.10 -3.30
N VAL A 183 -8.80 -7.37 -3.31
CA VAL A 183 -7.41 -7.74 -2.99
C VAL A 183 -6.45 -7.21 -4.07
N ASN A 184 -6.84 -7.31 -5.34
CA ASN A 184 -6.06 -6.76 -6.45
C ASN A 184 -6.00 -5.23 -6.39
N PHE A 185 -7.13 -4.57 -6.11
CA PHE A 185 -7.17 -3.12 -5.92
C PHE A 185 -6.11 -2.66 -4.91
N TRP A 186 -6.12 -3.24 -3.69
CA TRP A 186 -5.14 -2.88 -2.66
C TRP A 186 -3.71 -3.26 -3.03
N THR A 187 -3.52 -4.41 -3.66
CA THR A 187 -2.21 -4.86 -4.13
C THR A 187 -1.62 -3.83 -5.09
N SER A 188 -2.36 -3.50 -6.15
CA SER A 188 -1.96 -2.57 -7.20
C SER A 188 -1.84 -1.13 -6.66
N ALA A 189 -2.69 -0.71 -5.73
CA ALA A 189 -2.59 0.61 -5.10
C ALA A 189 -1.30 0.78 -4.29
N SER A 190 -0.89 -0.28 -3.59
CA SER A 190 0.33 -0.26 -2.78
C SER A 190 1.57 -0.29 -3.66
N ARG A 191 1.54 -1.00 -4.79
CA ARG A 191 2.61 -0.97 -5.81
C ARG A 191 2.75 0.42 -6.42
N ALA A 192 1.65 0.97 -6.91
CA ALA A 192 1.59 2.29 -7.52
C ALA A 192 2.06 3.39 -6.55
N PHE A 193 1.76 3.26 -5.25
CA PHE A 193 2.26 4.15 -4.21
C PHE A 193 3.79 4.17 -4.14
N VAL A 194 4.44 3.00 -4.18
CA VAL A 194 5.91 2.86 -4.18
C VAL A 194 6.53 3.35 -5.49
N GLU A 195 5.94 2.99 -6.63
CA GLU A 195 6.35 3.49 -7.95
C GLU A 195 6.29 5.02 -8.01
N GLY A 196 5.30 5.63 -7.35
CA GLY A 196 5.21 7.06 -7.15
C GLY A 196 6.38 7.67 -6.38
N MET A 197 6.89 6.98 -5.35
CA MET A 197 8.09 7.40 -4.63
C MET A 197 9.31 7.41 -5.55
N ALA A 198 9.45 6.36 -6.37
CA ALA A 198 10.53 6.22 -7.33
C ALA A 198 10.45 7.26 -8.45
N ALA A 199 9.25 7.52 -8.97
CA ALA A 199 8.99 8.54 -9.99
C ALA A 199 9.33 9.96 -9.49
N LYS A 200 9.09 10.24 -8.21
CA LYS A 200 9.50 11.50 -7.56
C LYS A 200 10.96 11.55 -7.15
N ASN A 201 11.71 10.46 -7.35
CA ASN A 201 13.07 10.27 -6.86
C ASN A 201 13.21 10.63 -5.37
N GLN A 202 12.28 10.12 -4.56
CA GLN A 202 12.20 10.43 -3.13
C GLN A 202 13.52 10.05 -2.43
N PRO A 203 14.16 10.96 -1.67
CA PRO A 203 15.50 10.73 -1.13
C PRO A 203 15.54 9.67 -0.01
N SER A 204 14.40 9.40 0.62
CA SER A 204 14.27 8.49 1.75
C SER A 204 12.91 7.83 1.81
N VAL A 205 12.84 6.56 2.20
CA VAL A 205 11.58 5.85 2.45
C VAL A 205 11.48 5.55 3.94
N VAL A 206 10.46 6.12 4.59
CA VAL A 206 10.13 5.83 5.99
C VAL A 206 9.08 4.74 6.02
N ALA A 207 9.31 3.70 6.82
CA ALA A 207 8.32 2.66 7.10
C ALA A 207 8.06 2.54 8.60
N VAL A 208 6.83 2.79 9.03
CA VAL A 208 6.42 2.67 10.44
C VAL A 208 5.71 1.34 10.65
N LEU A 209 6.27 0.47 11.50
CA LEU A 209 5.89 -0.94 11.61
C LEU A 209 5.45 -1.30 13.03
N ASN A 210 4.21 -1.77 13.17
CA ASN A 210 3.62 -2.26 14.41
C ASN A 210 3.06 -3.69 14.23
N LYS A 211 3.85 -4.60 13.65
CA LYS A 211 3.47 -6.00 13.46
C LYS A 211 4.55 -6.95 13.96
N GLY A 212 4.12 -8.14 14.39
CA GLY A 212 5.02 -9.18 14.86
C GLY A 212 5.83 -9.84 13.73
N LEU A 213 6.98 -10.38 14.10
CA LEU A 213 7.91 -11.07 13.19
C LEU A 213 7.76 -12.60 13.23
N ASP A 214 6.74 -13.12 13.91
CA ASP A 214 6.39 -14.54 13.86
C ASP A 214 5.34 -14.78 12.75
N PRO A 215 5.59 -15.66 11.77
CA PRO A 215 4.59 -16.04 10.76
C PRO A 215 3.31 -16.66 11.35
N ALA A 216 3.36 -17.24 12.55
CA ALA A 216 2.20 -17.85 13.20
C ALA A 216 1.35 -16.83 13.98
N GLU A 217 1.85 -15.61 14.21
CA GLU A 217 1.10 -14.57 14.88
C GLU A 217 -0.07 -14.09 14.02
N LYS A 218 -1.22 -13.88 14.66
CA LYS A 218 -2.42 -13.32 14.04
C LYS A 218 -2.14 -12.02 13.26
N TRP A 219 -1.26 -11.18 13.80
CA TRP A 219 -0.88 -9.88 13.23
C TRP A 219 0.57 -9.90 12.73
N SER A 220 0.89 -10.90 11.92
CA SER A 220 2.21 -11.08 11.34
C SER A 220 2.55 -10.02 10.28
N LEU A 221 3.81 -9.56 10.28
CA LEU A 221 4.37 -8.70 9.24
C LEU A 221 4.37 -9.42 7.88
N TYR A 222 4.64 -10.72 7.83
CA TYR A 222 4.66 -11.50 6.59
C TYR A 222 3.34 -11.47 5.83
N ASP A 223 2.23 -11.24 6.54
CA ASP A 223 0.90 -11.12 5.96
C ASP A 223 0.49 -9.68 5.64
N SER A 224 1.35 -8.71 5.88
CA SER A 224 1.09 -7.30 5.57
C SER A 224 1.21 -6.99 4.07
N VAL A 225 0.52 -5.92 3.68
CA VAL A 225 0.67 -5.28 2.37
C VAL A 225 2.12 -4.83 2.15
N PHE A 226 2.71 -4.21 3.17
CA PHE A 226 4.12 -3.82 3.19
C PHE A 226 5.04 -4.96 2.75
N TRP A 227 4.91 -6.12 3.39
CA TRP A 227 5.79 -7.26 3.12
C TRP A 227 5.53 -7.92 1.76
N LYS A 228 4.26 -8.11 1.40
CA LYS A 228 3.88 -8.86 0.20
C LYS A 228 4.00 -8.05 -1.10
N PHE A 229 3.87 -6.73 -1.03
CA PHE A 229 3.70 -5.89 -2.21
C PHE A 229 4.61 -4.67 -2.23
N GLU A 230 4.67 -3.88 -1.14
CA GLU A 230 5.44 -2.63 -1.16
C GLU A 230 6.96 -2.87 -1.15
N LEU A 231 7.44 -3.76 -0.27
CA LEU A 231 8.86 -4.07 -0.15
C LEU A 231 9.42 -4.75 -1.42
N PRO A 232 8.74 -5.73 -2.05
CA PRO A 232 9.16 -6.27 -3.33
C PRO A 232 9.15 -5.24 -4.47
N THR A 233 8.16 -4.33 -4.50
CA THR A 233 8.13 -3.25 -5.50
C THR A 233 9.25 -2.25 -5.26
N LEU A 234 9.58 -1.94 -4.00
CA LEU A 234 10.72 -1.09 -3.67
C LEU A 234 12.04 -1.69 -4.17
N ALA A 235 12.25 -3.00 -3.97
CA ALA A 235 13.40 -3.71 -4.52
C ALA A 235 13.43 -3.64 -6.05
N HIS A 236 12.27 -3.80 -6.70
CA HIS A 236 12.14 -3.68 -8.15
C HIS A 236 12.51 -2.28 -8.65
N GLU A 237 12.00 -1.22 -8.03
CA GLU A 237 12.28 0.16 -8.46
C GLU A 237 13.76 0.55 -8.25
N VAL A 238 14.37 0.10 -7.16
CA VAL A 238 15.81 0.28 -6.91
C VAL A 238 16.65 -0.44 -7.98
N ALA A 239 16.31 -1.68 -8.31
CA ALA A 239 17.06 -2.47 -9.29
C ALA A 239 16.81 -2.02 -10.75
N GLY A 240 15.55 -1.75 -11.10
CA GLY A 240 15.10 -1.58 -12.48
C GLY A 240 15.32 -0.19 -13.07
N ARG A 241 15.32 0.88 -12.24
CA ARG A 241 15.54 2.24 -12.75
C ARG A 241 17.01 2.58 -12.97
N ALA A 242 17.95 1.83 -12.40
CA ALA A 242 19.38 1.93 -12.71
C ALA A 242 19.67 1.65 -14.21
N LEU A 243 18.82 0.87 -14.88
CA LEU A 243 18.99 0.48 -16.29
C LEU A 243 18.33 1.42 -17.30
N LYS A 244 17.35 2.24 -16.87
CA LYS A 244 16.74 3.28 -17.70
C LYS A 244 17.34 4.62 -17.27
N TYR A 245 18.32 5.09 -18.04
CA TYR A 245 19.18 6.29 -17.89
C TYR A 245 18.56 7.64 -17.44
N GLU A 246 17.33 7.69 -16.93
CA GLU A 246 16.64 8.93 -16.54
C GLU A 246 16.60 9.18 -15.03
N PHE A 247 16.60 8.16 -14.14
CA PHE A 247 16.51 8.39 -12.70
C PHE A 247 17.19 7.31 -11.83
N ASP A 248 18.13 7.72 -10.98
CA ASP A 248 18.83 6.84 -10.02
C ASP A 248 18.11 6.81 -8.66
N PHE A 249 17.01 6.05 -8.58
CA PHE A 249 16.22 5.93 -7.35
C PHE A 249 16.95 5.09 -6.30
N ARG A 250 17.70 5.77 -5.42
CA ARG A 250 18.50 5.18 -4.34
C ARG A 250 18.10 5.78 -2.99
N PRO A 251 16.92 5.44 -2.43
CA PRO A 251 16.47 6.06 -1.18
C PRO A 251 17.25 5.57 0.04
N GLN A 252 17.39 6.42 1.06
CA GLN A 252 17.73 5.97 2.41
C GLN A 252 16.51 5.29 3.04
N LEU A 253 16.63 4.01 3.42
CA LEU A 253 15.56 3.30 4.12
C LEU A 253 15.64 3.56 5.62
N LEU A 254 14.51 3.98 6.20
CA LEU A 254 14.37 4.23 7.63
C LEU A 254 13.15 3.48 8.16
N LEU A 255 13.38 2.56 9.10
CA LEU A 255 12.35 1.79 9.76
C LEU A 255 12.07 2.38 11.15
N VAL A 256 10.80 2.53 11.51
CA VAL A 256 10.37 2.84 12.87
C VAL A 256 9.66 1.60 13.39
N ASP A 257 10.36 0.81 14.21
CA ASP A 257 9.86 -0.46 14.71
C ASP A 257 9.19 -0.28 16.08
N MET A 258 7.86 -0.18 16.06
CA MET A 258 7.04 -0.03 17.25
C MET A 258 7.04 -1.29 18.13
N ARG A 259 7.60 -2.42 17.68
CA ARG A 259 7.64 -3.66 18.47
C ARG A 259 8.96 -3.87 19.20
N GLY A 260 9.95 -3.00 19.01
CA GLY A 260 11.23 -3.12 19.70
C GLY A 260 12.09 -4.28 19.19
N THR A 261 12.04 -4.57 17.89
CA THR A 261 12.71 -5.72 17.25
C THR A 261 13.68 -5.29 16.14
N CYS A 262 14.19 -4.06 16.18
CA CYS A 262 14.90 -3.44 15.07
C CYS A 262 16.01 -4.31 14.46
N GLN A 263 16.82 -4.98 15.28
CA GLN A 263 17.91 -5.84 14.77
C GLN A 263 17.38 -6.99 13.89
N LYS A 264 16.28 -7.62 14.31
CA LYS A 264 15.65 -8.70 13.53
C LYS A 264 14.94 -8.13 12.29
N MET A 265 14.25 -7.01 12.44
CA MET A 265 13.55 -6.32 11.36
C MET A 265 14.52 -5.93 10.23
N VAL A 266 15.64 -5.29 10.57
CA VAL A 266 16.66 -4.88 9.59
C VAL A 266 17.23 -6.08 8.86
N ASN A 267 17.56 -7.16 9.56
CA ASN A 267 18.08 -8.38 8.94
C ASN A 267 17.06 -9.00 7.97
N LEU A 268 15.78 -9.02 8.34
CA LEU A 268 14.69 -9.56 7.54
C LEU A 268 14.43 -8.71 6.29
N VAL A 269 14.30 -7.39 6.43
CA VAL A 269 14.10 -6.48 5.31
C VAL A 269 15.30 -6.51 4.37
N THR A 270 16.52 -6.53 4.91
CA THR A 270 17.76 -6.68 4.12
C THR A 270 17.76 -7.98 3.34
N PHE A 271 17.37 -9.10 3.97
CA PHE A 271 17.28 -10.39 3.30
C PHE A 271 16.30 -10.33 2.14
N GLU A 272 15.08 -9.85 2.35
CA GLU A 272 14.07 -9.80 1.29
C GLU A 272 14.45 -8.88 0.13
N LEU A 273 15.03 -7.71 0.43
CA LEU A 273 15.54 -6.82 -0.61
C LEU A 273 16.61 -7.51 -1.46
N ARG A 274 17.50 -8.30 -0.84
CA ARG A 274 18.57 -9.04 -1.54
C ARG A 274 18.06 -10.25 -2.32
N THR A 275 17.04 -10.93 -1.81
CA THR A 275 16.46 -12.13 -2.44
C THR A 275 15.31 -11.80 -3.38
N ALA A 276 15.00 -10.52 -3.56
CA ALA A 276 14.10 -10.07 -4.59
C ALA A 276 14.56 -10.65 -5.94
N LYS A 277 13.61 -11.13 -6.74
CA LYS A 277 13.88 -11.82 -8.01
C LYS A 277 14.53 -10.92 -9.08
N TRP A 278 14.80 -9.67 -8.76
CA TRP A 278 15.24 -8.61 -9.65
C TRP A 278 16.68 -8.23 -9.27
N GLU A 279 17.60 -8.39 -10.22
CA GLU A 279 19.02 -8.00 -10.17
C GLU A 279 19.63 -7.71 -8.78
N PRO A 280 19.99 -8.76 -8.01
CA PRO A 280 20.45 -8.62 -6.62
C PRO A 280 21.66 -7.69 -6.42
N GLY A 281 22.47 -7.44 -7.46
CA GLY A 281 23.70 -6.66 -7.40
C GLY A 281 23.49 -5.18 -7.07
N GLU A 282 22.52 -4.52 -7.72
CA GLU A 282 22.25 -3.07 -7.50
C GLU A 282 21.67 -2.83 -6.11
N VAL A 283 20.75 -3.70 -5.66
CA VAL A 283 20.18 -3.62 -4.32
C VAL A 283 21.25 -3.85 -3.25
N LEU A 284 22.18 -4.77 -3.47
CA LEU A 284 23.32 -4.97 -2.58
C LEU A 284 24.19 -3.72 -2.47
N GLN A 285 24.55 -3.11 -3.61
CA GLN A 285 25.32 -1.88 -3.62
C GLN A 285 24.60 -0.74 -2.89
N LEU A 286 23.29 -0.57 -3.12
CA LEU A 286 22.49 0.41 -2.37
C LEU A 286 22.59 0.18 -0.86
N LEU A 287 22.42 -1.07 -0.41
CA LEU A 287 22.43 -1.40 1.02
C LEU A 287 23.82 -1.25 1.66
N GLU A 288 24.90 -1.38 0.88
CA GLU A 288 26.27 -1.09 1.32
C GLU A 288 26.52 0.42 1.44
N GLU A 289 26.05 1.22 0.47
CA GLU A 289 26.19 2.68 0.45
C GLU A 289 25.26 3.37 1.47
N LYS A 290 24.04 2.86 1.62
CA LYS A 290 22.96 3.40 2.44
C LYS A 290 22.35 2.29 3.29
N PRO A 291 23.02 1.89 4.39
CA PRO A 291 22.50 0.87 5.29
C PRO A 291 21.16 1.30 5.89
N ILE A 292 20.28 0.34 6.12
CA ILE A 292 18.96 0.57 6.71
C ILE A 292 19.13 1.18 8.13
N ILE A 293 18.46 2.30 8.36
CA ILE A 293 18.36 2.92 9.69
C ILE A 293 17.12 2.36 10.40
N CYS A 294 17.20 2.07 11.69
CA CYS A 294 16.05 1.58 12.44
C CYS A 294 15.93 2.27 13.81
N PHE A 295 14.76 2.86 14.08
CA PHE A 295 14.39 3.38 15.39
C PHE A 295 13.63 2.31 16.18
N ASP A 296 14.28 1.83 17.24
CA ASP A 296 13.74 0.78 18.10
C ASP A 296 12.80 1.41 19.13
N CYS A 297 11.50 1.10 19.02
CA CYS A 297 10.44 1.75 19.78
C CYS A 297 9.65 0.73 20.63
N PRO A 298 10.29 0.05 21.60
CA PRO A 298 9.62 -0.95 22.43
C PRO A 298 8.49 -0.32 23.27
N GLU A 299 7.57 -1.17 23.72
CA GLU A 299 6.42 -0.77 24.53
C GLU A 299 6.85 0.04 25.77
N GLY A 300 6.19 1.19 25.98
CA GLY A 300 6.47 2.10 27.08
C GLY A 300 7.70 3.00 26.93
N GLN A 301 8.43 2.93 25.81
CA GLN A 301 9.61 3.79 25.57
C GLN A 301 9.43 4.80 24.43
N CYS A 302 8.46 4.58 23.55
CA CYS A 302 8.23 5.41 22.36
C CYS A 302 6.74 5.41 21.99
N ASP A 303 6.27 6.60 21.65
CA ASP A 303 4.94 6.86 21.10
C ASP A 303 5.07 7.56 19.75
N LEU A 304 3.98 7.57 18.97
CA LEU A 304 3.89 8.34 17.74
C LEU A 304 3.69 9.83 18.04
N ASP A 305 4.71 10.47 18.59
CA ASP A 305 4.67 11.83 19.10
C ASP A 305 5.67 12.77 18.40
N LEU A 306 5.66 14.03 18.82
CA LEU A 306 6.56 15.05 18.29
C LEU A 306 8.04 14.73 18.54
N ALA A 307 8.37 14.03 19.63
CA ALA A 307 9.74 13.69 19.97
C ALA A 307 10.30 12.64 19.00
N LEU A 308 9.52 11.59 18.69
CA LEU A 308 9.87 10.61 17.67
C LEU A 308 9.89 11.25 16.28
N ALA A 309 8.89 12.06 15.94
CA ALA A 309 8.83 12.75 14.65
C ALA A 309 10.05 13.64 14.42
N SER A 310 10.48 14.37 15.44
CA SER A 310 11.70 15.21 15.39
C SER A 310 12.95 14.36 15.12
N LYS A 311 13.07 13.18 15.75
CA LYS A 311 14.20 12.26 15.48
C LYS A 311 14.18 11.76 14.04
N VAL A 312 13.01 11.39 13.52
CA VAL A 312 12.84 10.96 12.12
C VAL A 312 13.24 12.09 11.17
N ARG A 313 12.68 13.29 11.33
CA ARG A 313 13.00 14.47 10.50
C ARG A 313 14.49 14.80 10.51
N SER A 314 15.11 14.77 11.69
CA SER A 314 16.54 15.01 11.85
C SER A 314 17.37 13.99 11.06
N CYS A 315 16.95 12.73 11.06
CA CYS A 315 17.57 11.67 10.27
C CYS A 315 17.39 11.84 8.76
N LEU A 316 16.26 12.39 8.33
CA LEU A 316 15.99 12.70 6.93
C LEU A 316 16.65 14.02 6.46
N GLY A 317 17.33 14.75 7.35
CA GLY A 317 17.90 16.06 7.02
C GLY A 317 16.85 17.16 6.83
N LYS A 318 15.62 16.97 7.32
CA LYS A 318 14.49 17.91 7.19
C LYS A 318 14.42 18.99 8.28
N ASP A 319 15.42 19.08 9.17
CA ASP A 319 15.45 20.08 10.25
C ASP A 319 15.92 21.45 9.73
N TRP A 320 14.96 22.28 9.28
CA TRP A 320 15.20 23.66 8.82
C TRP A 320 15.86 24.56 9.89
N LEU A 321 15.58 24.34 11.18
CA LEU A 321 16.16 25.12 12.29
C LEU A 321 17.63 24.82 12.59
N SER A 322 18.22 23.79 11.96
CA SER A 322 19.64 23.46 12.11
C SER A 322 20.53 24.04 10.99
N SER A 323 19.91 24.72 10.01
CA SER A 323 20.43 25.00 8.67
C SER A 323 21.66 25.94 8.58
N VAL A 324 22.08 26.63 9.66
CA VAL A 324 23.24 27.56 9.56
C VAL A 324 24.49 27.06 10.30
N ARG A 325 24.42 26.02 11.15
CA ARG A 325 25.58 25.53 11.92
C ARG A 325 25.92 24.05 11.76
N ASN A 326 25.07 23.24 11.14
CA ASN A 326 25.22 21.79 11.13
C ASN A 326 25.54 21.15 9.77
N TRP A 327 25.82 21.93 8.71
CA TRP A 327 26.17 21.39 7.38
C TRP A 327 27.34 20.38 7.38
N PHE A 328 28.20 20.38 8.41
CA PHE A 328 29.33 19.45 8.56
C PHE A 328 29.10 18.32 9.57
N ARG A 329 27.93 18.20 10.20
CA ARG A 329 27.63 17.11 11.13
C ARG A 329 26.76 16.06 10.43
N ARG A 330 27.28 14.84 10.31
CA ARG A 330 26.49 13.67 9.88
C ARG A 330 25.21 13.58 10.72
N PRO A 331 24.06 13.17 10.12
CA PRO A 331 22.85 12.90 10.85
C PRO A 331 23.14 11.99 12.06
N LYS A 332 22.65 12.35 13.24
CA LYS A 332 22.76 11.51 14.46
C LYS A 332 21.73 10.39 14.42
N CYS A 333 21.76 9.60 13.35
CA CYS A 333 20.92 8.42 13.26
C CYS A 333 21.58 7.26 14.01
N PRO A 334 20.80 6.46 14.76
CA PRO A 334 21.29 5.19 15.24
C PRO A 334 21.55 4.29 14.03
N TYR A 335 22.81 4.14 13.66
CA TYR A 335 23.22 3.03 12.80
C TYR A 335 23.36 1.81 13.69
N LEU A 336 22.65 0.73 13.36
CA LEU A 336 22.95 -0.59 13.90
C LEU A 336 24.22 -1.11 13.20
N TYR A 337 25.38 -0.55 13.53
CA TYR A 337 26.66 -1.21 13.26
C TYR A 337 26.97 -2.12 14.44
N GLY A 338 26.95 -3.44 14.22
CA GLY A 338 27.50 -4.39 15.18
C GLY A 338 26.86 -5.79 15.18
N ALA A 339 27.27 -6.62 14.22
CA ALA A 339 27.69 -8.00 14.48
C ALA A 339 28.74 -8.40 13.43
#